data_AF-A0A1F5YEI7-F1
#
_entry.id   AF-A0A1F5YEI7-F1
#
_cell.length_a   1.000
_cell.length_b   1.000
_cell.length_c   1.000
_cell.angle_alpha   90.00
_cell.angle_beta   90.00
_cell.angle_gamma   90.00
#
_symmetry.space_group_name_H-M   'P 1'
#
loop_
_entity.id
_entity.type
_entity.pdbx_description
1 polymer ?
#
loop_
_entity_poly.entity_id
_entity_poly.type
_entity_poly.pdbx_seq_one_letter_code
_entity_poly.pdbx_strand_id
1 'polypeptide(L)'
;MKAQFIFTLTSATALVVASLSLAAESKMKPQEFCPVMGFAINKEVYADHGGKRVFFCCPNCEEKFKADPEGYLNKMKEAGFAAADTPKMQSDCPVKGGKINREVFFDHEGKRVYFCCADCVAKFESEPAKYLKKMESQGIELEKAPQPKHEIRESGAEEHHHH
;
A
#
# COMPACT_ATOMS: atom_id res chain seq x y z
N MET A 1 7.52 -76.49 26.35
CA MET A 1 6.16 -75.95 26.57
C MET A 1 6.27 -74.46 26.21
N LYS A 2 5.92 -74.06 24.98
CA LYS A 2 4.62 -73.48 24.57
C LYS A 2 4.22 -72.34 25.54
N ALA A 3 4.06 -71.08 25.14
CA ALA A 3 3.42 -70.60 23.93
C ALA A 3 3.91 -69.21 23.49
N GLN A 4 3.89 -69.03 22.18
CA GLN A 4 3.91 -67.77 21.45
C GLN A 4 2.63 -66.98 21.78
N PHE A 5 2.74 -65.66 21.93
CA PHE A 5 1.62 -64.75 21.70
C PHE A 5 2.06 -63.60 20.82
N ILE A 6 1.48 -63.61 19.62
CA ILE A 6 1.56 -62.61 18.57
C ILE A 6 0.24 -61.82 18.69
N PHE A 7 0.30 -60.50 18.84
CA PHE A 7 -0.80 -59.56 18.58
C PHE A 7 -0.14 -58.23 18.16
N THR A 8 0.22 -58.06 16.90
CA THR A 8 -0.57 -57.42 15.82
C THR A 8 -1.34 -56.15 16.21
N LEU A 9 -0.95 -55.07 15.50
CA LEU A 9 -1.76 -54.08 14.81
C LEU A 9 -2.34 -52.85 15.56
N THR A 10 -1.95 -51.70 14.99
CA THR A 10 -2.74 -50.48 14.73
C THR A 10 -3.16 -49.59 15.89
N SER A 11 -2.53 -48.41 16.00
CA SER A 11 -3.24 -47.14 15.71
C SER A 11 -2.22 -46.01 15.52
N ALA A 12 -1.73 -45.87 14.29
CA ALA A 12 -0.98 -44.69 13.86
C ALA A 12 -1.92 -43.84 12.98
N THR A 13 -2.71 -42.95 13.60
CA THR A 13 -3.48 -41.92 12.89
C THR A 13 -3.65 -40.67 13.75
N ALA A 14 -2.53 -40.01 14.08
CA ALA A 14 -2.55 -38.65 14.62
C ALA A 14 -2.37 -37.64 13.47
N LEU A 15 -3.45 -36.90 13.18
CA LEU A 15 -3.53 -35.60 12.51
C LEU A 15 -2.72 -35.38 11.21
N VAL A 16 -3.37 -35.66 10.07
CA VAL A 16 -3.06 -35.01 8.79
C VAL A 16 -4.31 -34.26 8.33
N VAL A 17 -4.61 -33.12 8.96
CA VAL A 17 -5.64 -32.17 8.50
C VAL A 17 -5.17 -30.74 8.70
N ALA A 18 -4.17 -30.29 7.91
CA ALA A 18 -3.79 -28.87 7.88
C ALA A 18 -3.19 -28.41 6.54
N SER A 19 -3.53 -29.06 5.41
CA SER A 19 -2.91 -28.71 4.11
C SER A 19 -3.88 -28.29 3.00
N LEU A 20 -5.19 -28.19 3.25
CA LEU A 20 -6.12 -27.66 2.25
C LEU A 20 -6.40 -26.18 2.55
N SER A 21 -5.80 -25.27 1.79
CA SER A 21 -6.51 -24.13 1.12
C SER A 21 -5.64 -23.04 0.47
N LEU A 22 -4.30 -23.13 0.41
CA LEU A 22 -3.50 -22.05 -0.22
C LEU A 22 -3.50 -22.05 -1.77
N ALA A 23 -4.26 -22.90 -2.45
CA ALA A 23 -4.22 -23.04 -3.91
C ALA A 23 -5.30 -22.25 -4.68
N ALA A 24 -6.23 -21.56 -4.00
CA ALA A 24 -7.36 -20.88 -4.66
C ALA A 24 -7.08 -19.41 -5.07
N GLU A 25 -5.98 -18.80 -4.63
CA GLU A 25 -5.79 -17.34 -4.78
C GLU A 25 -5.15 -16.90 -6.13
N SER A 26 -4.61 -17.80 -6.95
CA SER A 26 -3.70 -17.40 -8.05
C SER A 26 -4.34 -17.07 -9.41
N LYS A 27 -5.67 -16.96 -9.53
CA LYS A 27 -6.35 -16.65 -10.81
C LYS A 27 -7.01 -15.27 -10.89
N MET A 28 -6.92 -14.46 -9.84
CA MET A 28 -7.58 -13.16 -9.82
C MET A 28 -6.78 -12.10 -10.60
N LYS A 29 -7.49 -11.28 -11.37
CA LYS A 29 -6.93 -10.16 -12.13
C LYS A 29 -6.73 -8.95 -11.21
N PRO A 30 -5.77 -8.06 -11.48
CA PRO A 30 -5.71 -6.78 -10.80
C PRO A 30 -7.04 -6.04 -10.92
N GLN A 31 -7.42 -5.30 -9.88
CA GLN A 31 -8.62 -4.50 -9.90
C GLN A 31 -8.60 -3.47 -11.04
N GLU A 32 -9.59 -3.51 -11.92
CA GLU A 32 -9.80 -2.52 -13.00
C GLU A 32 -11.04 -1.65 -12.74
N PHE A 33 -12.03 -2.19 -12.03
CA PHE A 33 -13.33 -1.54 -11.79
C PHE A 33 -13.62 -1.36 -10.30
N CYS A 34 -14.39 -0.32 -9.99
CA CYS A 34 -14.85 -0.01 -8.64
C CYS A 34 -15.86 -1.07 -8.18
N PRO A 35 -15.68 -1.71 -7.02
CA PRO A 35 -16.58 -2.77 -6.54
C PRO A 35 -17.96 -2.25 -6.11
N VAL A 36 -18.09 -0.94 -5.93
CA VAL A 36 -19.33 -0.30 -5.48
C VAL A 36 -20.24 0.04 -6.66
N MET A 37 -19.69 0.63 -7.73
CA MET A 37 -20.46 1.16 -8.87
C MET A 37 -20.10 0.55 -10.23
N GLY A 38 -19.00 -0.20 -10.34
CA GLY A 38 -18.57 -0.83 -11.60
C GLY A 38 -17.84 0.09 -12.59
N PHE A 39 -17.67 1.38 -12.29
CA PHE A 39 -16.88 2.30 -13.13
C PHE A 39 -15.38 2.08 -12.99
N ALA A 40 -14.59 2.60 -13.94
CA ALA A 40 -13.13 2.57 -13.88
C ALA A 40 -12.61 3.18 -12.57
N ILE A 41 -11.57 2.55 -11.99
CA ILE A 41 -10.98 3.02 -10.75
C ILE A 41 -10.18 4.32 -10.92
N ASN A 42 -10.17 5.15 -9.88
CA ASN A 42 -9.21 6.21 -9.67
C ASN A 42 -8.22 5.76 -8.59
N LYS A 43 -6.92 5.72 -8.92
CA LYS A 43 -5.87 5.27 -7.98
C LYS A 43 -5.64 6.21 -6.80
N GLU A 44 -6.20 7.41 -6.84
CA GLU A 44 -6.14 8.38 -5.75
C GLU A 44 -7.26 8.20 -4.72
N VAL A 45 -8.30 7.43 -5.06
CA VAL A 45 -9.43 7.15 -4.17
C VAL A 45 -9.36 5.68 -3.77
N TYR A 46 -9.02 5.41 -2.52
CA TYR A 46 -8.84 4.03 -2.05
C TYR A 46 -9.09 3.90 -0.55
N ALA A 47 -9.29 2.67 -0.11
CA ALA A 47 -9.29 2.29 1.30
C ALA A 47 -8.38 1.08 1.50
N ASP A 48 -7.62 1.10 2.58
CA ASP A 48 -6.85 -0.05 3.04
C ASP A 48 -7.69 -0.83 4.07
N HIS A 49 -7.87 -2.14 3.85
CA HIS A 49 -8.57 -3.05 4.75
C HIS A 49 -7.91 -4.43 4.71
N GLY A 50 -7.56 -4.98 5.88
CA GLY A 50 -6.96 -6.31 5.97
C GLY A 50 -5.63 -6.48 5.21
N GLY A 51 -4.82 -5.41 5.10
CA GLY A 51 -3.57 -5.40 4.34
C GLY A 51 -3.75 -5.36 2.82
N LYS A 52 -4.98 -5.13 2.36
CA LYS A 52 -5.32 -4.93 0.95
C LYS A 52 -5.78 -3.50 0.70
N ARG A 53 -5.42 -2.96 -0.45
CA ARG A 53 -5.89 -1.68 -0.97
C ARG A 53 -6.97 -1.90 -2.02
N VAL A 54 -8.14 -1.34 -1.78
CA VAL A 54 -9.27 -1.34 -2.72
C VAL A 54 -9.41 0.07 -3.29
N PHE A 55 -9.37 0.17 -4.62
CA PHE A 55 -9.54 1.44 -5.32
C PHE A 55 -11.00 1.70 -5.69
N PHE A 56 -11.37 2.97 -5.81
CA PHE A 56 -12.73 3.39 -6.11
C PHE A 56 -12.76 4.42 -7.24
N CYS A 57 -13.93 4.57 -7.87
CA CYS A 57 -14.12 5.58 -8.91
C CYS A 57 -14.34 6.99 -8.33
N CYS A 58 -14.84 7.11 -7.10
CA CYS A 58 -15.15 8.39 -6.45
C CYS A 58 -15.18 8.27 -4.91
N PRO A 59 -15.04 9.39 -4.17
CA PRO A 59 -14.97 9.39 -2.70
C PRO A 59 -16.17 8.74 -2.01
N ASN A 60 -17.38 8.93 -2.54
CA ASN A 60 -18.60 8.34 -1.95
C ASN A 60 -18.57 6.79 -1.95
N CYS A 61 -17.81 6.17 -2.86
CA CYS A 61 -17.66 4.71 -2.87
C CYS A 61 -16.76 4.21 -1.74
N GLU A 62 -15.79 5.00 -1.30
CA GLU A 62 -14.95 4.68 -0.15
C GLU A 62 -15.79 4.60 1.13
N GLU A 63 -16.70 5.56 1.33
CA GLU A 63 -17.60 5.57 2.49
C GLU A 63 -18.53 4.35 2.51
N LYS A 64 -19.10 3.99 1.35
CA LYS A 64 -19.93 2.79 1.20
C LYS A 64 -19.13 1.53 1.48
N PHE A 65 -17.89 1.45 0.98
CA PHE A 65 -17.01 0.33 1.24
C PHE A 65 -16.74 0.17 2.74
N LYS A 66 -16.44 1.26 3.45
CA LYS A 66 -16.19 1.24 4.91
C LYS A 66 -17.38 0.73 5.72
N ALA A 67 -18.61 0.83 5.21
CA ALA A 67 -19.80 0.31 5.87
C ALA A 67 -19.97 -1.22 5.74
N ASP A 68 -19.44 -1.83 4.67
CA ASP A 68 -19.47 -3.28 4.46
C ASP A 68 -18.24 -3.78 3.65
N PRO A 69 -17.03 -3.77 4.23
CA PRO A 69 -15.80 -4.11 3.50
C PRO A 69 -15.82 -5.54 2.97
N GLU A 70 -16.28 -6.49 3.79
CA GLU A 70 -16.29 -7.92 3.45
C GLU A 70 -17.27 -8.22 2.31
N GLY A 71 -18.44 -7.58 2.29
CA GLY A 71 -19.41 -7.73 1.20
C GLY A 71 -18.86 -7.27 -0.14
N TYR A 72 -18.13 -6.16 -0.19
CA TYR A 72 -17.49 -5.70 -1.43
C TYR A 72 -16.27 -6.54 -1.82
N LEU A 73 -15.46 -7.00 -0.87
CA LEU A 73 -14.33 -7.90 -1.14
C LEU A 73 -14.80 -9.24 -1.73
N ASN A 74 -15.92 -9.78 -1.25
CA ASN A 74 -16.49 -11.01 -1.81
C ASN A 74 -16.99 -10.80 -3.25
N LYS A 75 -17.69 -9.68 -3.53
CA LYS A 75 -18.08 -9.32 -4.90
C LYS A 75 -16.89 -9.19 -5.84
N MET A 76 -15.78 -8.62 -5.38
CA MET A 76 -14.54 -8.55 -6.18
C MET A 76 -14.01 -9.94 -6.52
N LYS A 77 -13.94 -10.84 -5.52
CA LYS A 77 -13.49 -12.23 -5.72
C LYS A 77 -14.39 -12.97 -6.71
N GLU A 78 -15.71 -12.84 -6.58
CA GLU A 78 -16.70 -13.43 -7.51
C GLU A 78 -16.54 -12.89 -8.93
N ALA A 79 -16.24 -11.60 -9.07
CA ALA A 79 -15.92 -10.97 -10.36
C ALA A 79 -14.50 -11.29 -10.87
N GLY A 80 -13.72 -12.09 -10.13
CA GLY A 80 -12.37 -12.49 -10.52
C GLY A 80 -11.32 -11.40 -10.37
N PHE A 81 -11.56 -10.38 -9.54
CA PHE A 81 -10.62 -9.30 -9.24
C PHE A 81 -10.00 -9.45 -7.85
N ALA A 82 -8.70 -9.16 -7.75
CA ALA A 82 -7.97 -9.05 -6.50
C ALA A 82 -7.73 -7.58 -6.15
N ALA A 83 -7.92 -7.25 -4.88
CA ALA A 83 -7.42 -6.01 -4.30
C ALA A 83 -5.88 -6.03 -4.28
N ALA A 84 -5.27 -4.85 -4.41
CA ALA A 84 -3.81 -4.72 -4.36
C ALA A 84 -3.32 -4.94 -2.92
N ASP A 85 -2.05 -5.26 -2.73
CA ASP A 85 -1.44 -5.22 -1.39
C ASP A 85 -1.27 -3.76 -0.94
N THR A 86 -1.52 -3.50 0.34
CA THR A 86 -1.24 -2.18 0.91
C THR A 86 0.28 -1.94 0.90
N PRO A 87 0.76 -0.83 0.33
CA PRO A 87 2.18 -0.54 0.27
C PRO A 87 2.74 -0.25 1.67
N LYS A 88 4.04 -0.49 1.83
CA LYS A 88 4.74 -0.20 3.07
C LYS A 88 4.99 1.30 3.16
N MET A 89 4.87 1.83 4.37
CA MET A 89 5.36 3.19 4.65
C MET A 89 6.86 3.16 4.88
N GLN A 90 7.52 4.27 4.52
CA GLN A 90 8.94 4.42 4.77
C GLN A 90 9.24 4.36 6.28
N SER A 91 10.13 3.46 6.68
CA SER A 91 10.60 3.33 8.07
C SER A 91 12.12 3.35 8.21
N ASP A 92 12.84 3.14 7.10
CA ASP A 92 14.30 3.13 7.04
C ASP A 92 14.80 4.20 6.04
N CYS A 93 15.99 4.73 6.32
CA CYS A 93 16.67 5.72 5.51
C CYS A 93 17.15 5.07 4.19
N PRO A 94 16.82 5.63 3.02
CA PRO A 94 17.14 5.01 1.74
C PRO A 94 18.64 5.00 1.43
N VAL A 95 19.37 5.93 2.05
CA VAL A 95 20.81 6.15 1.84
C VAL A 95 21.66 5.21 2.68
N LYS A 96 21.44 5.18 4.00
CA LYS A 96 22.29 4.43 4.96
C LYS A 96 21.58 3.26 5.66
N GLY A 97 20.26 3.10 5.49
CA GLY A 97 19.49 2.01 6.10
C GLY A 97 19.17 2.15 7.60
N GLY A 98 19.57 3.24 8.25
CA GLY A 98 19.19 3.53 9.65
C GLY A 98 17.73 3.96 9.79
N LYS A 99 17.19 3.97 11.01
CA LYS A 99 15.81 4.43 11.27
C LYS A 99 15.63 5.90 10.90
N ILE A 100 14.50 6.22 10.29
CA ILE A 100 14.19 7.60 9.88
C ILE A 100 13.97 8.50 11.11
N ASN A 101 14.37 9.76 10.99
CA ASN A 101 13.87 10.85 11.81
C ASN A 101 12.87 11.65 10.97
N ARG A 102 11.63 11.79 11.44
CA ARG A 102 10.57 12.49 10.69
C ARG A 102 10.80 14.01 10.57
N GLU A 103 11.72 14.57 11.35
CA GLU A 103 12.14 15.97 11.26
C GLU A 103 13.18 16.19 10.16
N VAL A 104 13.83 15.12 9.68
CA VAL A 104 14.83 15.20 8.61
C VAL A 104 14.22 14.64 7.35
N PHE A 105 13.79 15.52 6.45
CA PHE A 105 13.13 15.15 5.22
C PHE A 105 13.56 16.02 4.05
N PHE A 106 13.25 15.55 2.84
CA PHE A 106 13.37 16.29 1.60
C PHE A 106 12.13 16.02 0.76
N ASP A 107 11.52 17.08 0.26
CA ASP A 107 10.35 17.00 -0.61
C ASP A 107 10.82 17.02 -2.07
N HIS A 108 10.45 16.00 -2.83
CA HIS A 108 10.81 15.84 -4.23
C HIS A 108 9.60 15.35 -5.02
N GLU A 109 9.23 16.07 -6.08
CA GLU A 109 8.11 15.71 -6.97
C GLU A 109 6.79 15.44 -6.22
N GLY A 110 6.49 16.25 -5.21
CA GLY A 110 5.27 16.12 -4.39
C GLY A 110 5.27 14.91 -3.44
N LYS A 111 6.39 14.20 -3.32
CA LYS A 111 6.61 13.11 -2.35
C LYS A 111 7.61 13.56 -1.29
N ARG A 112 7.37 13.19 -0.04
CA ARG A 112 8.27 13.44 1.09
C ARG A 112 9.12 12.21 1.36
N VAL A 113 10.44 12.38 1.34
CA VAL A 113 11.41 11.34 1.70
C VAL A 113 12.02 11.68 3.05
N TYR A 114 11.97 10.75 4.00
CA TYR A 114 12.57 10.91 5.32
C TYR A 114 13.97 10.31 5.38
N PHE A 115 14.81 10.84 6.27
CA PHE A 115 16.20 10.43 6.43
C PHE A 115 16.56 10.24 7.90
N CYS A 116 17.64 9.51 8.16
CA CYS A 116 18.16 9.35 9.51
C CYS A 116 19.05 10.52 9.96
N CYS A 117 19.62 11.30 9.02
CA CYS A 117 20.46 12.46 9.32
C CYS A 117 20.60 13.42 8.11
N ALA A 118 21.05 14.65 8.37
CA ALA A 118 21.19 15.71 7.37
C ALA A 118 22.15 15.33 6.22
N ASP A 119 23.26 14.63 6.48
CA ASP A 119 24.18 14.18 5.42
C ASP A 119 23.50 13.27 4.38
N CYS A 120 22.45 12.54 4.77
CA CYS A 120 21.71 11.69 3.84
C CYS A 120 20.87 12.51 2.86
N VAL A 121 20.44 13.72 3.26
CA VAL A 121 19.70 14.63 2.38
C VAL A 121 20.59 15.04 1.20
N ALA A 122 21.80 15.53 1.48
CA ALA A 122 22.76 15.93 0.44
C ALA A 122 23.10 14.77 -0.53
N LYS A 123 23.23 13.54 -0.01
CA LYS A 123 23.45 12.34 -0.84
C LYS A 123 22.24 12.01 -1.71
N PHE A 124 21.04 12.13 -1.16
CA PHE A 124 19.81 11.91 -1.91
C PHE A 124 19.67 12.91 -3.07
N GLU A 125 19.94 14.20 -2.83
CA GLU A 125 19.84 15.25 -3.85
C GLU A 125 20.74 15.03 -5.07
N SER A 126 21.90 14.38 -4.89
CA SER A 126 22.78 14.05 -6.01
C SER A 126 22.25 12.94 -6.94
N GLU A 127 21.40 12.05 -6.43
CA GLU A 127 20.91 10.88 -7.16
C GLU A 127 19.45 10.50 -6.76
N PRO A 128 18.46 11.42 -6.81
CA PRO A 128 17.14 11.18 -6.22
C PRO A 128 16.41 10.00 -6.87
N ALA A 129 16.46 9.91 -8.21
CA ALA A 129 15.81 8.85 -8.98
C ALA A 129 16.28 7.44 -8.57
N LYS A 130 17.56 7.28 -8.22
CA LYS A 130 18.13 6.00 -7.75
C LYS A 130 17.51 5.54 -6.45
N TYR A 131 17.38 6.46 -5.49
CA TYR A 131 16.80 6.16 -4.18
C TYR A 131 15.29 5.95 -4.26
N LEU A 132 14.58 6.73 -5.08
CA LEU A 132 13.16 6.55 -5.33
C LEU A 132 12.86 5.18 -5.94
N LYS A 133 13.57 4.80 -7.01
CA LYS A 133 13.39 3.48 -7.65
C LYS A 133 13.68 2.33 -6.68
N LYS A 134 14.69 2.48 -5.82
CA LYS A 134 14.99 1.49 -4.77
C LYS A 134 13.81 1.33 -3.82
N MET A 135 13.26 2.43 -3.30
CA MET A 135 12.11 2.38 -2.38
C MET A 135 10.86 1.79 -3.06
N GLU A 136 10.58 2.18 -4.31
CA GLU A 136 9.48 1.63 -5.10
C GLU A 136 9.62 0.11 -5.30
N SER A 137 10.83 -0.38 -5.59
CA SER A 137 11.11 -1.83 -5.70
C SER A 137 10.95 -2.59 -4.38
N GLN A 138 11.03 -1.89 -3.24
CA GLN A 138 10.80 -2.43 -1.90
C GLN A 138 9.31 -2.38 -1.52
N GLY A 139 8.44 -1.92 -2.42
CA GLY A 139 7.01 -1.72 -2.17
C GLY A 139 6.72 -0.57 -1.21
N ILE A 140 7.62 0.41 -1.13
CA ILE A 140 7.45 1.57 -0.26
C ILE A 140 6.69 2.66 -1.03
N GLU A 141 5.55 3.08 -0.48
CA GLU A 141 4.85 4.28 -0.92
C GLU A 141 5.25 5.44 -0.01
N LEU A 142 5.63 6.57 -0.64
CA LEU A 142 6.07 7.76 0.07
C LEU A 142 4.89 8.63 0.47
N GLU A 143 5.03 9.31 1.61
CA GLU A 143 4.06 10.29 2.05
C GLU A 143 3.96 11.43 1.04
N LYS A 144 2.75 11.96 0.82
CA LYS A 144 2.56 13.14 -0.01
C LYS A 144 3.19 14.34 0.70
N ALA A 145 4.07 15.05 0.01
CA ALA A 145 4.59 16.31 0.52
C ALA A 145 3.42 17.32 0.63
N PRO A 146 3.39 18.17 1.67
CA PRO A 146 2.49 19.31 1.69
C PRO A 146 2.70 20.09 0.40
N GLN A 147 1.62 20.26 -0.38
CA GLN A 147 1.68 21.17 -1.52
C GLN A 147 1.99 22.56 -0.97
N PRO A 148 2.95 23.31 -1.53
CA PRO A 148 3.03 24.73 -1.20
C PRO A 148 1.66 25.29 -1.53
N LYS A 149 0.95 25.77 -0.49
CA LYS A 149 -0.31 26.47 -0.68
C LYS A 149 0.00 27.54 -1.70
N HIS A 150 -0.65 27.48 -2.86
CA HIS A 150 -0.58 28.48 -3.91
C HIS A 150 -0.53 29.87 -3.24
N GLU A 151 0.66 30.47 -3.18
CA GLU A 151 0.77 31.89 -2.90
C GLU A 151 0.02 32.54 -4.04
N ILE A 152 -1.22 32.98 -3.78
CA ILE A 152 -1.85 33.98 -4.62
C ILE A 152 -0.94 35.19 -4.49
N ARG A 153 0.00 35.33 -5.42
CA ARG A 153 0.74 36.56 -5.59
C ARG A 153 -0.27 37.56 -6.13
N GLU A 154 -0.99 38.25 -5.24
CA GLU A 154 -1.70 39.48 -5.57
C GLU A 154 -0.64 40.45 -6.13
N SER A 155 -0.45 40.42 -7.44
CA SER A 155 0.27 41.45 -8.16
C SER A 155 -0.52 42.75 -7.98
N GLY A 156 0.05 43.66 -7.20
CA GLY A 156 -0.50 44.99 -6.95
C GLY A 156 -0.94 45.65 -8.24
N ALA A 157 -2.20 46.11 -8.24
CA ALA A 157 -2.67 47.09 -9.19
C ALA A 157 -2.21 48.47 -8.70
N GLU A 158 -1.29 49.00 -9.49
CA GLU A 158 -0.75 50.37 -9.52
C GLU A 158 -1.83 51.43 -9.26
N GLU A 159 -1.59 52.30 -8.26
CA GLU A 159 -2.30 53.57 -8.10
C GLU A 159 -1.99 54.47 -9.30
N HIS A 160 -2.94 54.58 -10.24
CA HIS A 160 -2.93 55.65 -11.23
C HIS A 160 -3.63 56.89 -10.65
N HIS A 161 -2.85 57.79 -10.09
CA HIS A 161 -3.19 59.21 -9.99
C HIS A 161 -3.10 59.85 -11.38
N HIS A 162 -4.21 60.38 -11.89
CA HIS A 162 -4.19 61.50 -12.83
C HIS A 162 -5.17 62.58 -12.38
N HIS A 163 -4.69 63.81 -12.52
CA HIS A 163 -5.30 65.10 -12.16
C HIS A 163 -6.71 65.31 -12.72
#